data_AF-A0A271J7D3-F1
#
_entry.id   AF-A0A271J7D3-F1
#
_cell.length_a   1.000
_cell.length_b   1.000
_cell.length_c   1.000
_cell.angle_alpha   90.00
_cell.angle_beta   90.00
_cell.angle_gamma   90.00
#
_symmetry.space_group_name_H-M   'P 1'
#
loop_
_entity.id
_entity.type
_entity.pdbx_description
1 polymer ?
#
loop_
_entity_poly.entity_id
_entity_poly.type
_entity_poly.pdbx_seq_one_letter_code
_entity_poly.pdbx_strand_id
1 'polypeptide(L)'
;MLALPFSACESTPDEPVVEDTAVVETVDPMPADTMAAPATDVTAEGTVEAVQAAGGLTSLPGEAAISNIDGWIAQLDGNPDFAPVVEDLQLLRGQLQESPIDGAAVGATLQRLGEATSAAAGDNASLQTLGSALTEGGNALTGGAM
;
A
#
# COMPACT_ATOMS: atom_id res chain seq x y z
N MET A 1 15.26 -56.06 -24.52
CA MET A 1 13.85 -56.27 -24.93
C MET A 1 13.29 -54.90 -25.26
N LEU A 2 12.89 -54.70 -26.52
CA LEU A 2 12.29 -53.49 -27.09
C LEU A 2 10.91 -53.19 -26.46
N ALA A 3 10.57 -51.91 -26.28
CA ALA A 3 9.30 -51.30 -26.72
C ALA A 3 9.27 -49.77 -26.48
N LEU A 4 9.37 -48.99 -27.55
CA LEU A 4 8.82 -47.62 -27.68
C LEU A 4 7.36 -47.75 -28.18
N PRO A 5 6.44 -46.79 -27.93
CA PRO A 5 6.35 -45.63 -28.83
C PRO A 5 5.87 -44.30 -28.20
N PHE A 6 6.67 -43.26 -28.44
CA PHE A 6 6.19 -41.89 -28.65
C PHE A 6 5.74 -41.79 -30.12
N SER A 7 4.45 -41.51 -30.35
CA SER A 7 3.82 -41.03 -31.59
C SER A 7 2.66 -40.16 -31.11
N ALA A 8 2.36 -38.95 -31.60
CA ALA A 8 2.57 -38.29 -32.88
C ALA A 8 2.61 -36.76 -32.59
N CYS A 9 3.49 -35.96 -33.21
CA CYS A 9 3.37 -35.35 -34.54
C CYS A 9 2.32 -34.22 -34.63
N GLU A 10 2.80 -32.98 -34.61
CA GLU A 10 2.41 -31.91 -35.54
C GLU A 10 3.58 -30.88 -35.51
N SER A 11 4.53 -30.90 -36.47
CA SER A 11 4.48 -30.24 -37.79
C SER A 11 4.25 -28.72 -37.61
N THR A 12 5.12 -27.78 -38.00
CA THR A 12 6.04 -27.69 -39.15
C THR A 12 6.90 -26.41 -38.98
N PRO A 13 8.06 -26.30 -39.66
CA PRO A 13 9.19 -25.43 -39.31
C PRO A 13 9.20 -24.12 -40.11
N ASP A 14 10.01 -23.15 -39.68
CA ASP A 14 10.73 -22.25 -40.60
C ASP A 14 11.90 -21.57 -39.87
N GLU A 15 13.09 -22.02 -40.17
CA GLU A 15 14.36 -21.28 -40.07
C GLU A 15 15.00 -21.37 -41.47
N PRO A 16 16.05 -20.61 -41.83
CA PRO A 16 16.58 -19.35 -41.28
C PRO A 16 16.97 -18.36 -42.40
N VAL A 17 17.17 -17.06 -42.10
CA VAL A 17 18.29 -16.29 -42.70
C VAL A 17 18.77 -15.24 -41.70
N VAL A 18 19.92 -15.55 -41.10
CA VAL A 18 20.85 -14.58 -40.48
C VAL A 18 21.69 -13.93 -41.57
N GLU A 19 22.05 -12.65 -41.37
CA GLU A 19 23.28 -11.92 -41.78
C GLU A 19 22.92 -10.42 -41.67
N ASP A 20 23.69 -9.50 -41.11
CA ASP A 20 25.07 -9.45 -40.63
C ASP A 20 25.23 -8.12 -39.86
N THR A 21 26.11 -8.11 -38.87
CA THR A 21 27.07 -7.04 -38.52
C THR A 21 27.23 -6.78 -37.01
N ALA A 22 28.41 -7.18 -36.55
CA ALA A 22 29.30 -6.48 -35.62
C ALA A 22 28.88 -6.28 -34.14
N VAL A 23 29.36 -7.22 -33.32
CA VAL A 23 30.20 -7.02 -32.11
C VAL A 23 30.30 -5.58 -31.58
N VAL A 24 29.82 -5.34 -30.36
CA VAL A 24 30.63 -4.72 -29.28
C VAL A 24 30.17 -5.27 -27.92
N GLU A 25 31.13 -5.85 -27.21
CA GLU A 25 31.08 -6.18 -25.78
C GLU A 25 30.92 -4.90 -24.94
N THR A 26 29.79 -4.74 -24.25
CA THR A 26 29.72 -3.88 -23.07
C THR A 26 28.81 -4.54 -22.05
N VAL A 27 29.46 -5.22 -21.10
CA VAL A 27 29.16 -5.19 -19.66
C VAL A 27 27.72 -4.76 -19.33
N ASP A 28 26.92 -5.70 -18.83
CA ASP A 28 25.78 -5.39 -17.98
C ASP A 28 26.22 -4.37 -16.91
N PRO A 29 25.55 -3.22 -16.85
CA PRO A 29 24.83 -2.94 -15.65
C PRO A 29 23.38 -3.24 -15.94
N MET A 30 22.81 -4.12 -15.10
CA MET A 30 21.39 -4.18 -14.84
C MET A 30 20.76 -2.81 -15.08
N PRO A 31 19.63 -2.69 -15.80
CA PRO A 31 18.80 -1.55 -15.56
C PRO A 31 18.46 -1.59 -14.06
N ALA A 32 19.15 -0.76 -13.29
CA ALA A 32 18.52 -0.07 -12.18
C ALA A 32 17.48 0.88 -12.79
N ASP A 33 16.53 0.34 -13.55
CA ASP A 33 15.20 0.87 -13.63
C ASP A 33 14.61 0.59 -12.25
N THR A 34 15.04 1.43 -11.31
CA THR A 34 14.11 2.31 -10.63
C THR A 34 12.79 1.60 -10.48
N MET A 35 12.69 0.84 -9.40
CA MET A 35 11.43 0.70 -8.69
C MET A 35 11.02 2.13 -8.25
N ALA A 36 10.74 3.01 -9.20
CA ALA A 36 9.64 3.93 -9.05
C ALA A 36 8.46 2.98 -8.99
N ALA A 37 8.20 2.49 -7.76
CA ALA A 37 6.87 2.09 -7.40
C ALA A 37 5.98 3.18 -8.00
N PRO A 38 4.95 2.83 -8.79
CA PRO A 38 3.94 3.82 -9.10
C PRO A 38 3.59 4.40 -7.74
N ALA A 39 3.74 5.71 -7.56
CA ALA A 39 3.04 6.39 -6.50
C ALA A 39 1.57 6.10 -6.84
N THR A 40 1.05 5.00 -6.30
CA THR A 40 -0.36 4.75 -6.27
C THR A 40 -0.86 5.90 -5.43
N ASP A 41 -1.34 6.93 -6.11
CA ASP A 41 -1.97 8.08 -5.49
C ASP A 41 -2.92 7.51 -4.44
N VAL A 42 -2.59 7.76 -3.19
CA VAL A 42 -3.38 7.24 -2.10
C VAL A 42 -4.72 8.00 -2.14
N THR A 43 -5.83 7.27 -2.20
CA THR A 43 -7.16 7.87 -2.24
C THR A 43 -7.95 7.45 -1.00
N ALA A 44 -8.91 8.28 -0.63
CA ALA A 44 -9.82 7.96 0.47
C ALA A 44 -10.60 6.68 0.16
N GLU A 45 -11.09 6.57 -1.08
CA GLU A 45 -11.78 5.39 -1.60
C GLU A 45 -10.90 4.15 -1.53
N GLY A 46 -9.67 4.20 -2.08
CA GLY A 46 -8.78 3.04 -2.10
C GLY A 46 -8.35 2.60 -0.72
N THR A 47 -8.18 3.55 0.21
CA THR A 47 -7.89 3.25 1.62
C THR A 47 -9.08 2.57 2.30
N VAL A 48 -10.30 3.06 2.06
CA VAL A 48 -11.53 2.45 2.57
C VAL A 48 -11.71 1.02 2.04
N GLU A 49 -11.47 0.79 0.74
CA GLU A 49 -11.52 -0.54 0.14
C GLU A 49 -10.51 -1.50 0.77
N ALA A 50 -9.27 -1.06 0.97
CA ALA A 50 -8.22 -1.86 1.62
C ALA A 50 -8.60 -2.25 3.06
N VAL A 51 -9.14 -1.29 3.83
CA VAL A 51 -9.62 -1.52 5.20
C VAL A 51 -10.76 -2.55 5.21
N GLN A 52 -11.74 -2.39 4.31
CA GLN A 52 -12.88 -3.32 4.23
C GLN A 52 -12.43 -4.72 3.81
N ALA A 53 -11.53 -4.82 2.82
CA ALA A 53 -10.99 -6.10 2.34
C ALA A 53 -10.21 -6.83 3.43
N ALA A 54 -9.53 -6.10 4.32
CA ALA A 54 -8.86 -6.67 5.49
C ALA A 54 -9.82 -7.08 6.61
N GLY A 55 -11.08 -6.62 6.58
CA GLY A 55 -12.05 -6.85 7.67
C GLY A 55 -11.90 -5.85 8.82
N GLY A 56 -11.39 -4.64 8.55
CA GLY A 56 -11.26 -3.55 9.51
C GLY A 56 -9.83 -3.05 9.67
N LEU A 57 -9.70 -1.88 10.30
CA LEU A 57 -8.42 -1.16 10.41
C LEU A 57 -7.37 -1.94 11.21
N THR A 58 -7.80 -2.67 12.24
CA THR A 58 -6.94 -3.49 13.11
C THR A 58 -6.55 -4.83 12.49
N SER A 59 -7.17 -5.20 11.36
CA SER A 59 -6.90 -6.43 10.62
C SER A 59 -5.94 -6.21 9.45
N LEU A 60 -5.57 -4.95 9.17
CA LEU A 60 -4.60 -4.61 8.13
C LEU A 60 -3.20 -5.11 8.51
N PRO A 61 -2.47 -5.74 7.58
CA PRO A 61 -1.05 -6.05 7.80
C PRO A 61 -0.26 -4.79 8.11
N GLY A 62 0.65 -4.84 9.09
CA GLY A 62 1.42 -3.68 9.54
C GLY A 62 2.20 -2.98 8.41
N GLU A 63 2.81 -3.75 7.51
CA GLU A 63 3.50 -3.19 6.33
C GLU A 63 2.55 -2.46 5.38
N ALA A 64 1.33 -2.99 5.17
CA ALA A 64 0.33 -2.34 4.33
C ALA A 64 -0.22 -1.07 4.98
N ALA A 65 -0.43 -1.08 6.30
CA ALA A 65 -0.82 0.11 7.05
C ALA A 65 0.26 1.22 6.96
N ILE A 66 1.52 0.87 7.19
CA ILE A 66 2.65 1.81 7.08
C ILE A 66 2.76 2.37 5.66
N SER A 67 2.65 1.53 4.63
CA SER A 67 2.70 1.98 3.24
C SER A 67 1.56 2.93 2.88
N ASN A 68 0.35 2.71 3.40
CA ASN A 68 -0.78 3.60 3.18
C ASN A 68 -0.58 4.95 3.89
N ILE A 69 -0.06 4.92 5.13
CA ILE A 69 0.29 6.13 5.88
C ILE A 69 1.39 6.94 5.17
N ASP A 70 2.43 6.29 4.65
CA ASP A 70 3.50 6.95 3.91
C ASP A 70 2.98 7.68 2.66
N GLY A 71 2.01 7.08 1.95
CA GLY A 71 1.35 7.73 0.82
C GLY A 71 0.53 8.96 1.22
N TRP A 72 -0.25 8.87 2.31
CA TRP A 72 -1.00 10.03 2.82
C TRP A 72 -0.09 11.17 3.29
N ILE A 73 1.01 10.85 3.97
CA ILE A 73 2.01 11.85 4.36
C ILE A 73 2.55 12.55 3.11
N ALA A 74 2.99 11.80 2.10
CA ALA A 74 3.54 12.39 0.88
C ALA A 74 2.54 13.29 0.13
N GLN A 75 1.25 12.97 0.19
CA GLN A 75 0.19 13.72 -0.47
C GLN A 75 -0.25 14.98 0.28
N LEU A 76 -0.22 14.95 1.62
CA LEU A 76 -0.66 16.05 2.47
C LEU A 76 0.50 16.98 2.87
N ASP A 77 1.73 16.50 2.77
CA ASP A 77 2.92 17.28 3.11
C ASP A 77 3.03 18.56 2.25
N GLY A 78 3.51 19.63 2.88
CA GLY A 78 3.58 20.95 2.27
C GLY A 78 2.26 21.74 2.23
N ASN A 79 1.12 21.15 2.63
CA ASN A 79 -0.12 21.90 2.83
C ASN A 79 -0.31 22.26 4.33
N PRO A 80 -0.25 23.56 4.69
CA PRO A 80 -0.34 23.98 6.09
C PRO A 80 -1.68 23.67 6.75
N ASP A 81 -2.77 23.56 5.97
CA ASP A 81 -4.10 23.23 6.50
C ASP A 81 -4.18 21.78 6.99
N PHE A 82 -3.28 20.91 6.50
CA PHE A 82 -3.19 19.50 6.89
C PHE A 82 -2.00 19.19 7.79
N ALA A 83 -1.22 20.19 8.21
CA ALA A 83 -0.05 19.97 9.07
C ALA A 83 -0.35 19.13 10.33
N PRO A 84 -1.46 19.36 11.07
CA PRO A 84 -1.80 18.52 12.23
C PRO A 84 -2.10 17.06 11.85
N VAL A 85 -2.71 16.84 10.68
CA VAL A 85 -3.01 15.49 10.17
C VAL A 85 -1.72 14.76 9.80
N VAL A 86 -0.79 15.45 9.15
CA VAL A 86 0.53 14.91 8.80
C VAL A 86 1.32 14.54 10.06
N GLU A 87 1.30 15.39 11.09
CA GLU A 87 1.94 15.09 12.38
C GLU A 87 1.38 13.83 13.05
N ASP A 88 0.04 13.70 13.10
CA ASP A 88 -0.60 12.51 13.66
C ASP A 88 -0.34 11.24 12.80
N LEU A 89 -0.25 11.36 11.47
CA LEU A 89 0.12 10.25 10.59
C LEU A 89 1.57 9.80 10.82
N GLN A 90 2.51 10.74 10.97
CA GLN A 90 3.91 10.43 11.29
C GLN A 90 4.02 9.75 12.66
N LEU A 91 3.24 10.21 13.65
CA LEU A 91 3.17 9.59 14.96
C LEU A 91 2.62 8.16 14.86
N LEU A 92 1.51 7.95 14.16
CA LEU A 92 0.91 6.64 13.96
C LEU A 92 1.90 5.67 13.31
N ARG A 93 2.59 6.12 12.27
CA ARG A 93 3.63 5.34 11.59
C ARG A 93 4.72 4.90 12.57
N GLY A 94 5.20 5.81 13.41
CA GLY A 94 6.21 5.51 14.43
C GLY A 94 5.72 4.45 15.42
N GLN A 95 4.50 4.62 15.93
CA GLN A 95 3.89 3.69 16.89
C GLN A 95 3.73 2.26 16.31
N LEU A 96 3.36 2.14 15.02
CA LEU A 96 3.25 0.85 14.34
C LEU A 96 4.60 0.14 14.13
N GLN A 97 5.70 0.87 14.24
CA GLN A 97 7.07 0.34 14.13
C GLN A 97 7.69 -0.03 15.48
N GLU A 98 7.02 0.31 16.60
CA GLU A 98 7.50 -0.03 17.93
C GLU A 98 7.40 -1.54 18.23
N SER A 99 8.23 -2.00 19.16
CA SER A 99 8.18 -3.37 19.66
C SER A 99 8.37 -3.39 21.18
N PRO A 100 7.33 -3.74 21.96
CA PRO A 100 5.96 -4.04 21.54
C PRO A 100 5.19 -2.77 21.09
N ILE A 101 4.17 -2.94 20.25
CA ILE A 101 3.25 -1.85 19.87
C ILE A 101 2.36 -1.52 21.08
N ASP A 102 2.28 -0.25 21.45
CA ASP A 102 1.30 0.26 22.42
C ASP A 102 -0.06 0.51 21.74
N GLY A 103 -0.96 -0.48 21.85
CA GLY A 103 -2.30 -0.39 21.27
C GLY A 103 -3.12 0.79 21.79
N ALA A 104 -2.95 1.20 23.05
CA ALA A 104 -3.69 2.34 23.59
C ALA A 104 -3.21 3.65 22.96
N ALA A 105 -1.89 3.80 22.79
CA ALA A 105 -1.31 4.95 22.11
C ALA A 105 -1.70 5.02 20.63
N VAL A 106 -1.64 3.88 19.91
CA VAL A 106 -2.12 3.76 18.52
C VAL A 106 -3.60 4.14 18.43
N GLY A 107 -4.42 3.59 19.32
CA GLY A 107 -5.86 3.83 19.31
C GLY A 107 -6.24 5.28 19.57
N ALA A 108 -5.50 5.98 20.44
CA ALA A 108 -5.67 7.41 20.66
C ALA A 108 -5.29 8.25 19.44
N THR A 109 -4.22 7.88 18.71
CA THR A 109 -3.82 8.55 17.47
C THR A 109 -4.84 8.33 16.36
N LEU A 110 -5.37 7.11 16.23
CA LEU A 110 -6.43 6.79 15.26
C LEU A 110 -7.73 7.58 15.51
N GLN A 111 -8.12 7.77 16.77
CA GLN A 111 -9.28 8.62 17.12
C GLN A 111 -9.07 10.06 16.67
N ARG A 112 -7.91 10.66 16.96
CA ARG A 112 -7.60 12.04 16.52
C ARG A 112 -7.61 12.17 14.99
N LEU A 113 -6.99 11.23 14.28
CA LEU A 113 -7.02 11.20 12.82
C LEU A 113 -8.43 11.03 12.27
N GLY A 114 -9.26 10.19 12.90
CA GLY A 114 -10.64 9.99 12.49
C GLY A 114 -11.50 11.24 12.65
N GLU A 115 -11.36 11.94 13.77
CA GLU A 115 -12.01 13.22 14.02
C GLU A 115 -11.56 14.30 13.03
N ALA A 116 -10.25 14.45 12.83
CA ALA A 116 -9.68 15.43 11.89
C ALA A 116 -10.10 15.15 10.43
N THR A 117 -10.06 13.88 10.02
CA THR A 117 -10.48 13.46 8.67
C THR A 117 -11.97 13.72 8.46
N SER A 118 -12.80 13.40 9.46
CA SER A 118 -14.25 13.65 9.40
C SER A 118 -14.57 15.15 9.34
N ALA A 119 -13.84 15.97 10.10
CA ALA A 119 -13.98 17.42 10.08
C ALA A 119 -13.55 18.03 8.73
N ALA A 120 -12.50 17.49 8.12
CA ALA A 120 -12.01 17.91 6.81
C ALA A 120 -12.86 17.39 5.63
N ALA A 121 -13.71 16.39 5.86
CA ALA A 121 -14.43 15.71 4.79
C ALA A 121 -15.43 16.59 4.04
N GLY A 122 -16.05 17.58 4.70
CA GLY A 122 -17.15 18.34 4.12
C GLY A 122 -18.25 17.39 3.58
N ASP A 123 -18.58 17.50 2.29
CA ASP A 123 -19.55 16.63 1.61
C ASP A 123 -18.94 15.35 0.99
N ASN A 124 -17.64 15.09 1.20
CA ASN A 124 -16.98 13.91 0.65
C ASN A 124 -17.30 12.65 1.49
N ALA A 125 -18.16 11.78 0.95
CA ALA A 125 -18.60 10.56 1.62
C ALA A 125 -17.46 9.57 1.92
N SER A 126 -16.44 9.50 1.07
CA SER A 126 -15.30 8.60 1.26
C SER A 126 -14.43 9.05 2.44
N LEU A 127 -14.19 10.35 2.59
CA LEU A 127 -13.50 10.91 3.75
C LEU A 127 -14.31 10.78 5.04
N GLN A 128 -15.64 10.94 4.97
CA GLN A 128 -16.51 10.66 6.13
C GLN A 128 -16.42 9.17 6.55
N THR A 129 -16.41 8.25 5.58
CA THR A 129 -16.28 6.82 5.81
C THR A 129 -14.92 6.47 6.40
N LEU A 130 -13.84 7.04 5.84
CA LEU A 130 -12.49 6.86 6.34
C LEU A 130 -12.35 7.41 7.77
N GLY A 131 -12.87 8.60 8.05
CA GLY A 131 -12.87 9.20 9.37
C GLY A 131 -13.60 8.35 10.42
N SER A 132 -14.73 7.76 10.03
CA SER A 132 -15.48 6.82 10.87
C SER A 132 -14.68 5.54 11.14
N ALA A 133 -14.09 4.94 10.10
CA ALA A 133 -13.27 3.73 10.23
C ALA A 133 -12.03 3.93 11.10
N LEU A 134 -11.36 5.09 11.00
CA LEU A 134 -10.24 5.47 11.87
C LEU A 134 -10.68 5.60 13.33
N THR A 135 -11.82 6.27 13.57
CA THR A 135 -12.39 6.43 14.91
C THR A 135 -12.78 5.08 15.53
N GLU A 136 -13.45 4.22 14.76
CA GLU A 136 -13.82 2.87 15.18
C GLU A 136 -12.60 1.99 15.46
N GLY A 137 -11.60 2.01 14.59
CA GLY A 137 -10.33 1.31 14.81
C GLY A 137 -9.62 1.79 16.08
N GLY A 138 -9.65 3.10 16.33
CA GLY A 138 -9.11 3.68 17.55
C GLY A 138 -9.85 3.24 18.81
N ASN A 139 -11.19 3.25 18.78
CA ASN A 139 -12.03 2.76 19.87
C ASN A 139 -11.80 1.28 20.16
N ALA A 140 -11.63 0.45 19.13
CA ALA A 140 -11.33 -0.97 19.29
C ALA A 140 -10.02 -1.20 20.06
N LEU A 141 -9.02 -0.35 19.84
CA LEU A 141 -7.70 -0.46 20.48
C LEU A 141 -7.63 0.18 21.88
N THR A 142 -8.43 1.21 22.18
CA THR A 142 -8.47 1.83 23.52
C THR A 142 -9.48 1.17 24.47
N GLY A 143 -10.12 0.07 24.07
CA GLY A 143 -11.09 -0.64 24.91
C GLY A 143 -12.51 -0.05 24.89
N GLY A 144 -12.83 0.77 23.88
CA GLY A 144 -14.16 1.32 23.61
C GLY A 144 -15.11 0.34 22.88
N ALA A 145 -14.62 -0.85 22.48
CA ALA A 145 -15.48 -1.94 22.03
C ALA A 145 -16.12 -2.63 23.26
N MET A 146 -17.22 -2.05 23.76
CA MET A 146 -18.15 -2.73 24.68
C MET A 146 -19.54 -2.78 24.07
#